data_AF-A0A4V2JEY4-F1
#
_entry.id   AF-A0A4V2JEY4-F1
#
_cell.length_a   1.000
_cell.length_b   1.000
_cell.length_c   1.000
_cell.angle_alpha   90.00
_cell.angle_beta   90.00
_cell.angle_gamma   90.00
#
_symmetry.space_group_name_H-M   'P 1'
#
loop_
_entity.id
_entity.type
_entity.pdbx_description
1 polymer ?
#
loop_
_entity_poly.entity_id
_entity_poly.type
_entity_poly.pdbx_seq_one_letter_code
_entity_poly.pdbx_strand_id
1 'polypeptide(L)'
;MTEERPRPQYGEYASPEDQAQAMGTPLEPVLPPPVAGERIESTVAPDSVIPKPRPWDRIVTTALIAIGTFAVLTYFPTFATMGETFSQAFTIAGYGDFESESLANSVGAVLNVVMSVFFIGSVVLAIRALRAGRRAFWIPLSAGIVFVLIVIIATVVVMTGDPAFQAYLEKMR
;
A
#
# COMPACT_ATOMS: atom_id res chain seq x y z
N MET A 1 86.61 -16.53 11.94
CA MET A 1 86.39 -16.84 10.52
C MET A 1 85.22 -16.00 10.07
N THR A 2 85.47 -14.90 9.36
CA THR A 2 84.45 -14.01 8.82
C THR A 2 84.03 -14.56 7.47
N GLU A 3 82.80 -15.05 7.33
CA GLU A 3 82.30 -15.53 6.05
C GLU A 3 82.15 -14.36 5.07
N GLU A 4 82.89 -14.41 3.97
CA GLU A 4 82.86 -13.45 2.89
C GLU A 4 81.54 -13.64 2.11
N ARG A 5 80.71 -12.59 2.03
CA ARG A 5 79.41 -12.64 1.35
C ARG A 5 79.60 -13.09 -0.11
N PRO A 6 78.76 -14.01 -0.64
CA PRO A 6 78.84 -14.44 -2.04
C PRO A 6 78.77 -13.23 -2.97
N ARG A 7 79.66 -13.17 -3.98
CA ARG A 7 79.63 -12.08 -4.95
C ARG A 7 78.32 -12.14 -5.75
N PRO A 8 77.64 -11.00 -5.91
CA PRO A 8 76.40 -10.91 -6.67
C PRO A 8 76.61 -11.40 -8.12
N GLN A 9 75.74 -12.28 -8.61
CA GLN A 9 75.82 -12.80 -9.98
C GLN A 9 74.85 -12.06 -10.89
N TYR A 10 75.42 -11.31 -11.83
CA TYR A 10 74.83 -10.63 -12.99
C TYR A 10 73.52 -9.86 -12.77
N GLY A 11 73.61 -8.52 -12.84
CA GLY A 11 72.45 -7.61 -12.87
C GLY A 11 72.11 -6.93 -11.54
N GLU A 12 72.68 -7.39 -10.42
CA GLU A 12 72.43 -6.82 -9.08
C GLU A 12 72.95 -5.38 -8.88
N TYR A 13 73.82 -4.89 -9.78
CA TYR A 13 74.29 -3.50 -9.79
C TYR A 13 73.79 -2.69 -11.00
N ALA A 14 72.95 -3.28 -11.86
CA ALA A 14 72.35 -2.51 -12.93
C ALA A 14 71.35 -1.54 -12.31
N SER A 15 71.51 -0.24 -12.56
CA SER A 15 70.52 0.72 -12.10
C SER A 15 69.16 0.38 -12.72
N PRO A 16 68.04 0.71 -12.06
CA PRO A 16 66.71 0.51 -12.65
C PRO A 16 66.57 1.16 -14.04
N GLU A 17 67.31 2.24 -14.28
CA GLU A 17 67.37 2.95 -15.56
C GLU A 17 68.07 2.12 -16.65
N ASP A 18 69.19 1.46 -16.33
CA ASP A 18 69.92 0.58 -17.27
C ASP A 18 69.11 -0.68 -17.61
N GLN A 19 68.33 -1.20 -16.65
CA GLN A 19 67.45 -2.36 -16.86
C GLN A 19 66.27 -2.04 -17.77
N ALA A 20 65.68 -0.85 -17.62
CA ALA A 20 64.58 -0.39 -18.47
C ALA A 20 65.01 -0.16 -19.92
N GLN A 21 66.22 0.38 -20.13
CA GLN A 21 66.81 0.53 -21.46
C GLN A 21 67.09 -0.81 -22.14
N ALA A 22 67.60 -1.80 -21.41
CA ALA A 22 67.85 -3.14 -21.94
C ALA A 22 66.56 -3.91 -22.29
N MET A 23 65.49 -3.72 -21.50
CA MET A 23 64.17 -4.33 -21.74
C MET A 23 63.26 -3.53 -22.68
N GLY A 24 63.71 -2.38 -23.20
CA GLY A 24 62.96 -1.54 -24.13
C GLY A 24 61.60 -1.06 -23.58
N THR A 25 61.46 -0.99 -22.25
CA THR A 25 60.18 -0.68 -21.58
C THR A 25 60.24 0.73 -20.98
N PRO A 26 59.27 1.62 -21.23
CA PRO A 26 59.26 2.96 -20.64
C PRO A 26 59.10 2.89 -19.10
N LEU A 27 59.83 3.75 -18.39
CA LEU A 27 59.78 3.84 -16.92
C LEU A 27 58.38 4.26 -16.45
N GLU A 28 57.76 3.43 -15.63
CA GLU A 28 56.49 3.75 -14.97
C GLU A 28 56.77 4.77 -13.84
N PRO A 29 55.99 5.87 -13.71
CA PRO A 29 56.24 6.87 -12.68
C PRO A 29 56.07 6.25 -11.28
N VAL A 30 57.13 6.32 -10.46
CA VAL A 30 57.06 5.90 -9.06
C VAL A 30 56.12 6.85 -8.31
N LEU A 31 54.90 6.39 -8.02
CA LEU A 31 53.98 7.07 -7.11
C LEU A 31 54.55 6.98 -5.68
N PRO A 32 54.45 8.03 -4.86
CA PRO A 32 54.91 8.00 -3.47
C PRO A 32 54.19 6.91 -2.67
N PRO A 33 54.84 6.29 -1.67
CA PRO A 33 54.26 5.20 -0.90
C PRO A 33 52.97 5.65 -0.21
N PRO A 34 51.96 4.78 -0.11
CA PRO A 34 50.68 5.13 0.50
C PRO A 34 50.90 5.46 1.98
N VAL A 35 50.49 6.67 2.38
CA VAL A 35 50.42 7.05 3.78
C VAL A 35 49.48 6.08 4.49
N ALA A 36 49.99 5.43 5.54
CA ALA A 36 49.24 4.47 6.33
C ALA A 36 48.01 5.15 6.96
N GLY A 37 46.83 4.81 6.43
CA GLY A 37 45.64 4.61 7.24
C GLY A 37 44.97 5.84 7.83
N GLU A 38 44.72 6.89 7.05
CA GLU A 38 43.48 7.63 7.26
C GLU A 38 42.40 6.88 6.48
N ARG A 39 41.73 5.97 7.19
CA ARG A 39 40.50 5.33 6.71
C ARG A 39 39.57 6.47 6.35
N ILE A 40 39.51 6.80 5.07
CA ILE A 40 38.34 7.46 4.51
C ILE A 40 37.23 6.48 4.86
N GLU A 41 36.49 6.78 5.93
CA GLU A 41 35.14 6.27 6.09
C GLU A 41 34.43 6.75 4.85
N SER A 42 34.48 5.92 3.82
CA SER A 42 33.50 5.94 2.76
C SER A 42 32.20 5.80 3.51
N THR A 43 31.60 6.95 3.82
CA THR A 43 30.21 7.05 4.21
C THR A 43 29.51 6.54 2.97
N VAL A 44 29.39 5.22 2.87
CA VAL A 44 28.47 4.56 1.96
C VAL A 44 27.16 5.21 2.31
N ALA A 45 26.76 6.20 1.52
CA ALA A 45 25.43 6.76 1.59
C ALA A 45 24.52 5.56 1.69
N PRO A 46 23.69 5.43 2.75
CA PRO A 46 22.99 4.19 3.03
C PRO A 46 22.33 3.77 1.73
N ASP A 47 22.76 2.60 1.23
CA ASP A 47 22.26 2.01 0.00
C ASP A 47 20.76 2.25 0.01
N SER A 48 20.27 3.11 -0.89
CA SER A 48 18.85 3.41 -0.94
C SER A 48 18.19 2.09 -1.30
N VAL A 49 17.72 1.35 -0.28
CA VAL A 49 17.15 0.03 -0.44
C VAL A 49 15.96 0.21 -1.35
N ILE A 50 16.14 -0.09 -2.64
CA ILE A 50 15.07 0.02 -3.62
C ILE A 50 13.96 -0.89 -3.11
N PRO A 51 12.77 -0.35 -2.77
CA PRO A 51 11.72 -1.14 -2.17
C PRO A 51 11.37 -2.29 -3.12
N LYS A 52 11.58 -3.53 -2.67
CA LYS A 52 11.29 -4.71 -3.48
C LYS A 52 9.82 -4.66 -3.92
N PRO A 53 9.52 -4.77 -5.22
CA PRO A 53 8.14 -4.73 -5.70
C PRO A 53 7.35 -5.88 -5.06
N ARG A 54 6.19 -5.56 -4.48
CA ARG A 54 5.26 -6.52 -3.86
C ARG A 54 4.09 -6.77 -4.81
N PRO A 55 4.17 -7.74 -5.74
CA PRO A 55 3.15 -7.93 -6.78
C PRO A 55 1.78 -8.32 -6.19
N TRP A 56 1.77 -9.05 -5.07
CA TRP A 56 0.55 -9.49 -4.41
C TRP A 56 -0.31 -8.30 -3.91
N ASP A 57 0.31 -7.23 -3.39
CA ASP A 57 -0.42 -6.06 -2.88
C ASP A 57 -1.20 -5.36 -4.00
N ARG A 58 -0.61 -5.31 -5.20
CA ARG A 58 -1.28 -4.77 -6.39
C ARG A 58 -2.46 -5.63 -6.80
N ILE A 59 -2.30 -6.95 -6.83
CA ILE A 59 -3.37 -7.90 -7.19
C ILE A 59 -4.53 -7.78 -6.21
N VAL A 60 -4.26 -7.82 -4.89
CA VAL A 60 -5.29 -7.73 -3.85
C VAL A 60 -5.98 -6.37 -3.89
N THR A 61 -5.24 -5.27 -4.02
CA THR A 61 -5.83 -3.92 -4.11
C THR A 61 -6.73 -3.80 -5.35
N THR A 62 -6.31 -4.35 -6.49
CA THR A 62 -7.09 -4.33 -7.73
C THR A 62 -8.38 -5.15 -7.59
N ALA A 63 -8.30 -6.33 -6.99
CA ALA A 63 -9.46 -7.16 -6.69
C ALA A 63 -10.43 -6.46 -5.73
N LEU A 64 -9.94 -5.83 -4.66
CA LEU A 64 -10.77 -5.07 -3.71
C LEU A 64 -11.47 -3.89 -4.38
N ILE A 65 -10.79 -3.16 -5.26
CA ILE A 65 -11.43 -2.07 -6.03
C ILE A 65 -12.49 -2.64 -6.96
N ALA A 66 -12.23 -3.74 -7.67
CA ALA A 66 -13.21 -4.36 -8.56
C ALA A 66 -14.47 -4.83 -7.79
N ILE A 67 -14.27 -5.48 -6.64
CA ILE A 67 -15.35 -5.87 -5.73
C ILE A 67 -16.10 -4.65 -5.23
N GLY A 68 -15.39 -3.59 -4.82
CA GLY A 68 -15.99 -2.34 -4.38
C GLY A 68 -16.83 -1.68 -5.48
N THR A 69 -16.33 -1.63 -6.71
CA THR A 69 -17.08 -1.14 -7.88
C THR A 69 -18.34 -1.95 -8.09
N PHE A 70 -18.24 -3.27 -8.07
CA PHE A 70 -19.39 -4.15 -8.24
C PHE A 70 -20.43 -3.93 -7.13
N ALA A 71 -19.99 -3.82 -5.88
CA ALA A 71 -20.86 -3.51 -4.74
C ALA A 71 -21.56 -2.15 -4.91
N VAL A 72 -20.83 -1.10 -5.30
CA VAL A 72 -21.41 0.22 -5.57
C VAL A 72 -22.50 0.12 -6.63
N LEU A 73 -22.22 -0.51 -7.77
CA LEU A 73 -23.20 -0.66 -8.85
C LEU A 73 -24.43 -1.46 -8.43
N THR A 74 -24.24 -2.46 -7.56
CA THR A 74 -25.32 -3.33 -7.09
C THR A 74 -26.21 -2.64 -6.06
N TYR A 75 -25.61 -1.95 -5.09
CA TYR A 75 -26.34 -1.38 -3.95
C TYR A 75 -26.81 0.05 -4.17
N PHE A 76 -26.25 0.77 -5.14
CA PHE A 76 -26.67 2.15 -5.41
C PHE A 76 -28.18 2.27 -5.70
N PRO A 77 -28.79 1.42 -6.55
CA PRO A 77 -30.24 1.43 -6.75
C PRO A 77 -31.00 1.07 -5.48
N THR A 78 -30.54 0.06 -4.73
CA THR A 78 -31.17 -0.36 -3.46
C THR A 78 -31.25 0.79 -2.45
N PHE A 79 -30.20 1.60 -2.33
CA PHE A 79 -30.24 2.79 -1.47
C PHE A 79 -31.04 3.94 -2.09
N ALA A 80 -31.14 4.03 -3.41
CA ALA A 80 -31.96 5.05 -4.07
C ALA A 80 -33.47 4.78 -3.89
N THR A 81 -33.87 3.51 -3.82
CA THR A 81 -35.26 3.05 -3.59
C THR A 81 -35.39 2.35 -2.24
N MET A 82 -34.71 2.88 -1.22
CA MET A 82 -34.59 2.22 0.07
C MET A 82 -35.95 2.00 0.74
N GLY A 83 -36.86 2.98 0.67
CA GLY A 83 -38.20 2.87 1.23
C GLY A 83 -39.01 1.74 0.60
N GLU A 84 -39.00 1.61 -0.73
CA GLU A 84 -39.63 0.50 -1.43
C GLU A 84 -39.01 -0.85 -1.02
N THR A 85 -37.68 -0.90 -0.89
CA THR A 85 -36.95 -2.09 -0.44
C THR A 85 -37.39 -2.51 0.98
N PHE A 86 -37.54 -1.56 1.90
CA PHE A 86 -38.05 -1.83 3.25
C PHE A 86 -39.51 -2.27 3.23
N SER A 87 -40.36 -1.62 2.43
CA SER A 87 -41.77 -1.99 2.29
C SER A 87 -41.94 -3.44 1.78
N GLN A 88 -41.18 -3.82 0.75
CA GLN A 88 -41.12 -5.21 0.28
C GLN A 88 -40.62 -6.16 1.37
N ALA A 89 -39.56 -5.79 2.10
CA ALA A 89 -39.02 -6.61 3.17
C ALA A 89 -40.02 -6.81 4.34
N PHE A 90 -40.75 -5.76 4.74
CA PHE A 90 -41.78 -5.81 5.78
C PHE A 90 -42.96 -6.69 5.35
N THR A 91 -43.37 -6.59 4.08
CA THR A 91 -44.41 -7.45 3.49
C THR A 91 -44.01 -8.92 3.53
N ILE A 92 -42.78 -9.23 3.11
CA ILE A 92 -42.24 -10.61 3.11
C ILE A 92 -42.08 -11.14 4.53
N ALA A 93 -41.65 -10.31 5.47
CA ALA A 93 -41.47 -10.67 6.88
C ALA A 93 -42.80 -10.77 7.66
N GLY A 94 -43.90 -10.25 7.11
CA GLY A 94 -45.21 -10.25 7.76
C GLY A 94 -45.35 -9.20 8.88
N TYR A 95 -44.56 -8.13 8.84
CA TYR A 95 -44.62 -7.03 9.82
C TYR A 95 -45.77 -6.05 9.56
N GLY A 96 -46.36 -6.11 8.36
CA GLY A 96 -47.39 -5.16 7.91
C GLY A 96 -46.79 -4.15 6.92
N ASP A 97 -47.48 -3.02 6.76
CA ASP A 97 -47.05 -1.97 5.84
C ASP A 97 -45.97 -1.11 6.50
N PHE A 98 -44.90 -0.84 5.74
CA PHE A 98 -43.83 0.05 6.20
C PHE A 98 -44.29 1.51 6.09
N GLU A 99 -44.32 2.24 7.22
CA GLU A 99 -44.87 3.60 7.26
C GLU A 99 -43.79 4.68 7.03
N SER A 100 -42.53 4.35 7.27
CA SER A 100 -41.40 5.31 7.27
C SER A 100 -40.69 5.44 5.92
N GLU A 101 -41.42 5.34 4.80
CA GLU A 101 -40.84 5.30 3.45
C GLU A 101 -40.03 6.56 3.09
N SER A 102 -40.54 7.74 3.45
CA SER A 102 -39.88 9.02 3.19
C SER A 102 -38.55 9.17 3.97
N LEU A 103 -38.52 8.71 5.22
CA LEU A 103 -37.32 8.67 6.05
C LEU A 103 -36.30 7.70 5.44
N ALA A 104 -36.74 6.49 5.09
CA ALA A 104 -35.88 5.49 4.47
C ALA A 104 -35.25 5.99 3.17
N ASN A 105 -36.02 6.62 2.28
CA ASN A 105 -35.51 7.19 1.04
C ASN A 105 -34.50 8.33 1.29
N SER A 106 -34.75 9.18 2.29
CA SER A 106 -33.82 10.26 2.67
C SER A 106 -32.50 9.70 3.20
N VAL A 107 -32.57 8.69 4.08
CA VAL A 107 -31.39 7.98 4.60
C VAL A 107 -30.65 7.26 3.49
N GLY A 108 -31.36 6.60 2.59
CA GLY A 108 -30.79 5.93 1.42
C GLY A 108 -30.03 6.89 0.50
N ALA A 109 -30.59 8.08 0.24
CA ALA A 109 -29.90 9.13 -0.50
C ALA A 109 -28.59 9.55 0.19
N VAL A 110 -28.61 9.74 1.51
CA VAL A 110 -27.39 10.03 2.30
C VAL A 110 -26.39 8.89 2.20
N LEU A 111 -26.82 7.63 2.33
CA LEU A 111 -25.96 6.46 2.20
C LEU A 111 -25.30 6.39 0.82
N ASN A 112 -26.00 6.74 -0.26
CA ASN A 112 -25.41 6.80 -1.60
C ASN A 112 -24.30 7.85 -1.73
N VAL A 113 -24.49 9.03 -1.14
CA VAL A 113 -23.45 10.06 -1.08
C VAL A 113 -22.24 9.56 -0.28
N VAL A 114 -22.48 9.00 0.91
CA VAL A 114 -21.41 8.45 1.76
C VAL A 114 -20.67 7.32 1.06
N MET A 115 -21.39 6.38 0.42
CA MET A 115 -20.81 5.27 -0.34
C MET A 115 -19.89 5.79 -1.45
N SER A 116 -20.35 6.79 -2.19
CA SER A 116 -19.58 7.41 -3.27
C SER A 116 -18.30 8.06 -2.74
N VAL A 117 -18.39 8.80 -1.63
CA VAL A 117 -17.23 9.45 -0.98
C VAL A 117 -16.22 8.42 -0.47
N PHE A 118 -16.68 7.39 0.24
CA PHE A 118 -15.81 6.32 0.75
C PHE A 118 -15.15 5.56 -0.39
N PHE A 119 -15.91 5.19 -1.43
CA PHE A 119 -15.39 4.44 -2.56
C PHE A 119 -14.37 5.26 -3.35
N ILE A 120 -14.74 6.46 -3.83
CA ILE A 120 -13.84 7.34 -4.59
C ILE A 120 -12.61 7.70 -3.76
N GLY A 121 -12.81 8.06 -2.49
CA GLY A 121 -11.72 8.37 -1.56
C GLY A 121 -10.76 7.20 -1.41
N SER A 122 -11.28 5.99 -1.21
CA SER A 122 -10.46 4.77 -1.08
C SER A 122 -9.67 4.46 -2.35
N VAL A 123 -10.26 4.63 -3.54
CA VAL A 123 -9.61 4.40 -4.84
C VAL A 123 -8.47 5.41 -5.03
N VAL A 124 -8.72 6.70 -4.79
CA VAL A 124 -7.71 7.76 -4.91
C VAL A 124 -6.55 7.51 -3.94
N LEU A 125 -6.84 7.20 -2.68
CA LEU A 125 -5.83 6.92 -1.67
C LEU A 125 -5.03 5.64 -1.98
N ALA A 126 -5.69 4.59 -2.46
CA ALA A 126 -5.03 3.36 -2.89
C ALA A 126 -4.05 3.62 -4.06
N ILE A 127 -4.47 4.40 -5.07
CA ILE A 127 -3.59 4.77 -6.19
C ILE A 127 -2.38 5.57 -5.70
N ARG A 128 -2.59 6.55 -4.80
CA ARG A 128 -1.49 7.34 -4.22
C ARG A 128 -0.53 6.47 -3.41
N ALA A 129 -1.04 5.53 -2.61
CA ALA A 129 -0.24 4.61 -1.83
C ALA A 129 0.60 3.66 -2.72
N LEU A 130 0.01 3.12 -3.78
CA LEU A 130 0.72 2.28 -4.76
C LEU A 130 1.83 3.04 -5.47
N ARG A 131 1.58 4.30 -5.85
CA ARG A 131 2.61 5.19 -6.45
C ARG A 131 3.75 5.49 -5.48
N ALA A 132 3.45 5.60 -4.19
CA ALA A 132 4.44 5.81 -3.14
C ALA A 132 5.14 4.52 -2.66
N GLY A 133 4.87 3.35 -3.26
CA GLY A 133 5.43 2.07 -2.84
C GLY A 133 4.97 1.58 -1.46
N ARG A 134 3.87 2.16 -0.93
CA ARG A 134 3.25 1.77 0.36
C ARG A 134 2.21 0.67 0.14
N ARG A 135 1.87 -0.06 1.22
CA ARG A 135 0.83 -1.10 1.21
C ARG A 135 -0.54 -0.44 1.00
N ALA A 136 -1.21 -0.75 -0.11
CA ALA A 136 -2.46 -0.09 -0.47
C ALA A 136 -3.70 -0.90 -0.10
N PHE A 137 -3.63 -2.23 0.00
CA PHE A 137 -4.81 -3.07 0.14
C PHE A 137 -5.68 -2.81 1.38
N TRP A 138 -5.07 -2.38 2.50
CA TRP A 138 -5.81 -2.05 3.72
C TRP A 138 -6.74 -0.84 3.56
N ILE A 139 -6.46 0.06 2.60
CA ILE A 139 -7.23 1.29 2.39
C ILE A 139 -8.66 0.98 1.89
N PRO A 140 -8.87 0.31 0.74
CA PRO A 140 -10.22 -0.05 0.31
C PRO A 140 -10.91 -1.02 1.27
N LEU A 141 -10.16 -1.92 1.91
CA LEU A 141 -10.71 -2.86 2.88
C LEU A 141 -11.31 -2.12 4.10
N SER A 142 -10.55 -1.21 4.71
CA SER A 142 -11.02 -0.44 5.88
C SER A 142 -12.17 0.50 5.51
N ALA A 143 -12.10 1.18 4.36
CA ALA A 143 -13.18 2.02 3.86
C ALA A 143 -14.49 1.22 3.70
N GLY A 144 -14.42 0.02 3.12
CA GLY A 144 -15.56 -0.88 2.98
C GLY A 144 -16.12 -1.33 4.33
N ILE A 145 -15.26 -1.73 5.27
CA ILE A 145 -15.69 -2.14 6.63
C ILE A 145 -16.42 -0.99 7.34
N VAL A 146 -15.84 0.21 7.32
CA VAL A 146 -16.46 1.39 7.96
C VAL A 146 -17.79 1.71 7.31
N PHE A 147 -17.88 1.65 5.98
CA PHE A 147 -19.13 1.89 5.27
C PHE A 147 -20.22 0.86 5.63
N VAL A 148 -19.86 -0.43 5.72
CA VAL A 148 -20.81 -1.47 6.13
C VAL A 148 -21.35 -1.21 7.54
N LEU A 149 -20.51 -0.77 8.48
CA LEU A 149 -20.95 -0.39 9.82
C LEU A 149 -21.94 0.80 9.79
N ILE A 150 -21.67 1.80 8.95
CA ILE A 150 -22.59 2.94 8.77
C ILE A 150 -23.95 2.46 8.24
N VAL A 151 -23.95 1.56 7.25
CA VAL A 151 -25.20 0.99 6.70
C VAL A 151 -25.97 0.22 7.78
N ILE A 152 -25.30 -0.60 8.59
CA ILE A 152 -25.95 -1.33 9.69
C ILE A 152 -26.62 -0.35 10.66
N ILE A 153 -25.91 0.68 11.10
CA ILE A 153 -26.44 1.69 12.02
C ILE A 153 -27.63 2.42 11.40
N ALA A 154 -27.51 2.85 10.14
CA ALA A 154 -28.58 3.54 9.42
C ALA A 154 -29.83 2.68 9.28
N THR A 155 -29.69 1.40 8.94
CA THR A 155 -30.78 0.42 8.89
C THR A 155 -31.48 0.29 10.24
N VAL A 156 -30.71 0.15 11.33
CA VAL A 156 -31.28 0.06 12.68
C VAL A 156 -32.06 1.33 13.04
N VAL A 157 -31.53 2.51 12.73
CA VAL A 157 -32.22 3.79 12.97
C VAL A 157 -33.53 3.87 12.18
N VAL A 158 -33.53 3.45 10.92
CA VAL A 158 -34.74 3.46 10.09
C VAL A 158 -35.78 2.47 10.60
N MET A 159 -35.39 1.24 10.92
CA MET A 159 -36.32 0.23 11.45
C MET A 159 -36.88 0.62 12.81
N THR A 160 -36.04 1.11 13.72
CA THR A 160 -36.51 1.56 15.05
C THR A 160 -37.30 2.86 15.01
N GLY A 161 -37.13 3.67 13.97
CA GLY A 161 -37.98 4.83 13.72
C GLY A 161 -39.38 4.48 13.20
N ASP A 162 -39.60 3.23 12.77
CA ASP A 162 -40.84 2.83 12.12
C ASP A 162 -41.95 2.41 13.10
N PRO A 163 -43.14 3.03 13.05
CA PRO A 163 -44.25 2.69 13.94
C PRO A 163 -44.71 1.23 13.85
N ALA A 164 -44.75 0.64 12.65
CA ALA A 164 -45.20 -0.75 12.48
C ALA A 164 -44.22 -1.73 13.14
N PHE A 165 -42.92 -1.46 13.02
CA PHE A 165 -41.89 -2.24 13.73
C PHE A 165 -42.00 -2.11 15.25
N GLN A 166 -42.26 -0.90 15.78
CA GLN A 166 -42.44 -0.69 17.22
C GLN A 166 -43.67 -1.44 17.76
N ALA A 167 -44.80 -1.37 17.06
CA ALA A 167 -46.01 -2.11 17.43
C ALA A 167 -45.79 -3.63 17.46
N TYR A 168 -44.99 -4.15 16.53
CA TYR A 168 -44.59 -5.56 16.52
C TYR A 168 -43.77 -5.94 17.76
N LEU A 169 -42.79 -5.12 18.15
CA LEU A 169 -41.98 -5.35 19.35
C LEU A 169 -42.82 -5.33 20.63
N GLU A 170 -43.79 -4.42 20.73
CA GLU A 170 -44.71 -4.35 21.87
C GLU A 170 -45.56 -5.62 22.00
N LYS A 171 -46.01 -6.19 20.87
CA LYS A 171 -46.80 -7.43 20.84
C LYS A 171 -46.00 -8.66 21.28
N MET A 172 -44.67 -8.63 21.16
CA MET A 172 -43.78 -9.74 21.52
C MET A 172 -43.32 -9.75 22.98
N ARG A 173 -43.45 -8.62 23.67
CA ARG A 173 -43.04 -8.47 25.07
C ARG A 173 -44.11 -9.01 26.02
#